data_AF-A0A962NJX6-F1
#
_entry.id   AF-A0A962NJX6-F1
#
_cell.length_a   1.000
_cell.length_b   1.000
_cell.length_c   1.000
_cell.angle_alpha   90.00
_cell.angle_beta   90.00
_cell.angle_gamma   90.00
#
_symmetry.space_group_name_H-M   'P 1'
#
loop_
_entity.id
_entity.type
_entity.pdbx_description
1 polymer ?
#
loop_
_entity_poly.entity_id
_entity_poly.type
_entity_poly.pdbx_seq_one_letter_code
_entity_poly.pdbx_strand_id
1 'polypeptide(L)'
;SYKDQQARMNERDLSTYGFLGYPLLQSADILIYKAGHVPVGADQVPHVEMTREIARRFNHIYGKDSGFEELAEEAIRKLGKKNARLYREMRKEFLEQGNQASLEKAQALLKDQGNISLGDRDRLYGYLEGGGKIILPEPRALLTEASVMPGLDGQKMSKSYNNTISMREEPQVVEQQIKTMTTDPARVRRTDPG
;
A
#
# COMPACT_ATOMS: atom_id res chain seq x y z
N SER A 1 7.68 -14.94 -2.76
CA SER A 1 8.18 -14.53 -1.42
C SER A 1 9.70 -14.42 -1.44
N TYR A 2 10.29 -13.63 -0.53
CA TYR A 2 11.76 -13.56 -0.30
C TYR A 2 12.40 -14.96 -0.24
N LYS A 3 11.72 -15.90 0.41
CA LYS A 3 12.13 -17.31 0.49
C LYS A 3 12.14 -18.04 -0.87
N ASP A 4 11.21 -17.71 -1.77
CA ASP A 4 11.12 -18.33 -3.10
C ASP A 4 12.20 -17.82 -4.05
N GLN A 5 12.64 -16.57 -3.89
CA GLN A 5 13.74 -15.99 -4.67
C GLN A 5 15.09 -16.54 -4.20
N GLN A 6 15.29 -16.70 -2.88
CA GLN A 6 16.48 -17.35 -2.33
C GLN A 6 16.61 -18.81 -2.76
N ALA A 7 15.52 -19.57 -2.77
CA ALA A 7 15.54 -20.99 -3.11
C ALA A 7 15.82 -21.28 -4.60
N ARG A 8 15.59 -20.31 -5.51
CA ARG A 8 15.72 -20.49 -6.96
C ARG A 8 17.01 -19.93 -7.56
N MET A 9 17.85 -19.27 -6.77
CA MET A 9 19.13 -18.70 -7.23
C MET A 9 20.27 -19.09 -6.28
N ASN A 10 20.64 -20.37 -6.28
CA ASN A 10 21.75 -20.90 -5.47
C ASN A 10 23.15 -20.40 -5.89
N GLU A 11 23.28 -19.69 -7.02
CA GLU A 11 24.59 -19.32 -7.60
C GLU A 11 24.98 -17.85 -7.45
N ARG A 12 24.09 -16.97 -6.99
CA ARG A 12 24.42 -15.55 -6.77
C ARG A 12 24.28 -15.21 -5.30
N ASP A 13 25.34 -14.70 -4.70
CA ASP A 13 25.38 -14.31 -3.29
C ASP A 13 24.43 -13.12 -3.03
N LEU A 14 23.17 -13.46 -2.76
CA LEU A 14 22.08 -12.52 -2.50
C LEU A 14 22.07 -12.01 -1.05
N SER A 15 23.07 -12.36 -0.25
CA SER A 15 23.21 -11.98 1.16
C SER A 15 23.70 -10.54 1.38
N THR A 16 23.72 -9.72 0.32
CA THR A 16 24.13 -8.31 0.43
C THR A 16 23.09 -7.49 1.22
N TYR A 17 23.56 -6.56 2.05
CA TYR A 17 22.69 -5.65 2.80
C TYR A 17 21.70 -4.90 1.89
N GLY A 18 22.10 -4.58 0.66
CA GLY A 18 21.23 -3.94 -0.34
C GLY A 18 20.00 -4.78 -0.71
N PHE A 19 20.14 -6.11 -0.79
CA PHE A 19 19.00 -6.98 -1.09
C PHE A 19 18.06 -7.14 0.12
N LEU A 20 18.61 -7.20 1.34
CA LEU A 20 17.82 -7.23 2.57
C LEU A 20 17.09 -5.90 2.81
N GLY A 21 17.73 -4.76 2.52
CA GLY A 21 17.23 -3.42 2.76
C GLY A 21 16.30 -2.88 1.67
N TYR A 22 16.16 -3.57 0.53
CA TYR A 22 15.34 -3.10 -0.59
C TYR A 22 13.88 -2.75 -0.20
N PRO A 23 13.17 -3.51 0.67
CA PRO A 23 11.80 -3.16 1.04
C PRO A 23 11.70 -1.84 1.80
N LEU A 24 12.75 -1.49 2.55
CA LEU A 24 12.84 -0.21 3.25
C LEU A 24 13.04 0.94 2.26
N LEU A 25 13.89 0.75 1.25
CA LEU A 25 14.07 1.74 0.18
C LEU A 25 12.76 1.93 -0.60
N GLN A 26 12.09 0.84 -0.97
CA GLN A 26 10.77 0.90 -1.62
C GLN A 26 9.74 1.63 -0.74
N SER A 27 9.78 1.42 0.57
CA SER A 27 8.91 2.15 1.50
C SER A 27 9.22 3.66 1.50
N ALA A 28 10.49 4.05 1.44
CA ALA A 28 10.88 5.45 1.31
C ALA A 28 10.35 6.08 0.01
N ASP A 29 10.46 5.35 -1.11
CA ASP A 29 9.93 5.79 -2.42
C ASP A 29 8.41 6.01 -2.38
N ILE A 30 7.65 5.15 -1.69
CA ILE A 30 6.20 5.32 -1.55
C ILE A 30 5.86 6.52 -0.65
N LEU A 31 6.54 6.64 0.49
CA LEU A 31 6.19 7.60 1.54
C LEU A 31 6.62 9.03 1.23
N ILE A 32 7.74 9.22 0.51
CA ILE A 32 8.22 10.56 0.15
C ILE A 32 7.24 11.32 -0.74
N TYR A 33 6.54 10.61 -1.64
CA TYR A 33 5.49 11.18 -2.49
C TYR A 33 4.10 11.16 -1.85
N LYS A 34 3.98 10.68 -0.61
CA LYS A 34 2.71 10.59 0.13
C LYS A 34 1.62 9.83 -0.65
N ALA A 35 2.00 8.74 -1.31
CA ALA A 35 1.08 7.97 -2.14
C ALA A 35 -0.03 7.31 -1.29
N GLY A 36 -1.30 7.53 -1.65
CA GLY A 36 -2.44 6.90 -0.98
C GLY A 36 -2.72 5.47 -1.45
N HIS A 37 -2.39 5.16 -2.71
CA HIS A 37 -2.59 3.84 -3.31
C HIS A 37 -1.34 3.45 -4.11
N VAL A 38 -0.95 2.18 -4.04
CA VAL A 38 0.23 1.64 -4.72
C VAL A 38 -0.19 0.46 -5.57
N PRO A 39 -0.12 0.54 -6.91
CA PRO A 39 -0.44 -0.59 -7.78
C PRO A 39 0.61 -1.68 -7.62
N VAL A 40 0.18 -2.86 -7.18
CA VAL A 40 1.07 -3.99 -6.90
C VAL A 40 0.44 -5.33 -7.26
N GLY A 41 1.28 -6.30 -7.61
CA GLY A 41 0.88 -7.70 -7.69
C GLY A 41 0.66 -8.29 -6.30
N ALA A 42 -0.10 -9.39 -6.22
CA ALA A 42 -0.40 -10.08 -4.96
C ALA A 42 0.87 -10.51 -4.18
N ASP A 43 1.95 -10.81 -4.91
CA ASP A 43 3.25 -11.19 -4.34
C ASP A 43 3.97 -10.03 -3.62
N GLN A 44 3.59 -8.79 -3.91
CA GLN A 44 4.22 -7.57 -3.41
C GLN A 44 3.41 -6.89 -2.28
N VAL A 45 2.20 -7.38 -1.99
CA VAL A 45 1.36 -6.89 -0.88
C VAL A 45 2.12 -6.82 0.46
N PRO A 46 2.97 -7.80 0.84
CA PRO A 46 3.73 -7.71 2.08
C PRO A 46 4.65 -6.49 2.17
N HIS A 47 5.20 -6.01 1.05
CA HIS A 47 6.04 -4.80 1.05
C HIS A 47 5.21 -3.54 1.31
N VAL A 48 3.99 -3.47 0.76
CA VAL A 48 3.07 -2.36 1.05
C VAL A 48 2.64 -2.36 2.51
N GLU A 49 2.41 -3.54 3.12
CA GLU A 49 2.08 -3.61 4.55
C GLU A 49 3.27 -3.20 5.43
N MET A 50 4.50 -3.58 5.06
CA MET A 50 5.70 -3.08 5.73
C MET A 50 5.80 -1.55 5.64
N THR A 51 5.50 -0.96 4.48
CA THR A 51 5.44 0.51 4.32
C THR A 51 4.38 1.14 5.24
N ARG A 52 3.20 0.52 5.38
CA ARG A 52 2.15 0.97 6.31
C ARG A 52 2.63 0.97 7.75
N GLU A 53 3.31 -0.09 8.19
CA GLU A 53 3.87 -0.15 9.55
C GLU A 53 4.95 0.90 9.80
N ILE A 54 5.82 1.14 8.80
CA ILE A 54 6.82 2.21 8.88
C ILE A 54 6.14 3.57 9.03
N ALA A 55 5.10 3.86 8.23
CA ALA A 55 4.34 5.10 8.32
C ALA A 55 3.68 5.27 9.70
N ARG A 56 3.02 4.23 10.21
CA ARG A 56 2.41 4.22 11.56
C ARG A 56 3.45 4.51 12.63
N ARG A 57 4.58 3.79 12.62
CA ARG A 57 5.65 3.94 13.60
C ARG A 57 6.29 5.32 13.53
N PHE A 58 6.53 5.85 12.33
CA PHE A 58 7.06 7.20 12.14
C PHE A 58 6.10 8.25 12.71
N ASN A 59 4.81 8.16 12.37
CA ASN A 59 3.79 9.07 12.90
C ASN A 59 3.63 8.93 14.43
N HIS A 60 3.81 7.73 14.98
CA HIS A 60 3.76 7.53 16.42
C HIS A 60 4.94 8.22 17.13
N ILE A 61 6.16 8.06 16.61
CA ILE A 61 7.38 8.60 17.22
C ILE A 61 7.46 10.12 17.04
N TYR A 62 7.16 10.61 15.84
CA TYR A 62 7.40 12.02 15.46
C TYR A 62 6.12 12.85 15.34
N GLY A 63 4.95 12.22 15.28
CA GLY A 63 3.67 12.93 15.23
C GLY A 63 3.19 13.40 16.61
N LYS A 64 3.79 12.90 17.69
CA LYS A 64 3.51 13.29 19.08
C LYS A 64 4.62 14.21 19.62
N ASP A 65 4.80 15.37 19.00
CA ASP A 65 5.64 16.41 19.62
C ASP A 65 5.06 16.84 20.98
N SER A 66 5.91 17.34 21.88
CA SER A 66 5.58 17.69 23.28
C SER A 66 4.41 18.68 23.44
N GLY A 67 4.04 19.42 22.39
CA GLY A 67 2.88 20.32 22.38
C GLY A 67 1.66 19.79 21.61
N PHE A 68 1.67 18.55 21.09
CA PHE A 68 0.58 18.04 20.26
C PHE A 68 -0.75 17.97 21.02
N GLU A 69 -0.74 17.42 22.24
CA GLU A 69 -1.94 17.28 23.07
C GLU A 69 -2.48 18.65 23.52
N GLU A 70 -1.60 19.57 23.89
CA GLU A 70 -1.96 20.94 24.27
C GLU A 70 -2.63 21.67 23.10
N LEU A 71 -2.01 21.63 21.91
CA LEU A 71 -2.57 22.22 20.70
C LEU A 71 -3.87 21.53 20.26
N ALA A 72 -4.03 20.22 20.53
CA ALA A 72 -5.27 19.50 20.26
C ALA A 72 -6.37 19.98 21.21
N GLU A 73 -6.08 20.13 22.51
CA GLU A 73 -7.03 20.69 23.48
C GLU A 73 -7.42 22.13 23.18
N GLU A 74 -6.48 22.95 22.71
CA GLU A 74 -6.76 24.30 22.20
C GLU A 74 -7.68 24.26 20.97
N ALA A 75 -7.42 23.37 20.02
CA ALA A 75 -8.29 23.17 18.86
C ALA A 75 -9.69 22.67 19.27
N ILE A 76 -9.80 21.81 20.29
CA ILE A 76 -11.08 21.37 20.85
C ILE A 76 -11.85 22.56 21.42
N ARG A 77 -11.18 23.51 22.10
CA ARG A 77 -11.84 24.73 22.62
C ARG A 77 -12.46 25.56 21.48
N LYS A 78 -11.82 25.61 20.30
CA LYS A 78 -12.33 26.33 19.12
C LYS A 78 -13.59 25.71 18.52
N LEU A 79 -13.89 24.43 18.77
CA LEU A 79 -15.15 23.77 18.36
C LEU A 79 -16.40 24.36 19.06
N GLY A 80 -16.22 25.05 20.19
CA GLY A 80 -17.29 25.53 21.05
C GLY A 80 -17.77 24.48 22.07
N LYS A 81 -18.34 24.95 23.19
CA LYS A 81 -18.60 24.13 24.40
C LYS A 81 -19.37 22.83 24.14
N LYS A 82 -20.40 22.86 23.29
CA LYS A 82 -21.25 21.70 22.97
C LYS A 82 -20.48 20.66 22.16
N ASN A 83 -19.85 21.09 21.06
CA ASN A 83 -19.13 20.20 20.15
C ASN A 83 -17.84 19.66 20.80
N ALA A 84 -17.16 20.48 21.61
CA ALA A 84 -16.01 20.07 22.40
C ALA A 84 -16.35 18.94 23.38
N ARG A 85 -17.55 18.96 23.98
CA ARG A 85 -18.02 17.86 24.85
C ARG A 85 -18.29 16.59 24.03
N LEU A 86 -19.03 16.71 22.94
CA LEU A 86 -19.37 15.58 22.08
C LEU A 86 -18.13 14.93 21.48
N TYR A 87 -17.16 15.73 21.04
CA TYR A 87 -15.87 15.26 20.54
C TYR A 87 -15.12 14.41 21.58
N ARG A 88 -15.04 14.87 22.83
CA ARG A 88 -14.36 14.11 23.91
C ARG A 88 -15.09 12.81 24.25
N GLU A 89 -16.41 12.82 24.23
CA GLU A 89 -17.24 11.63 24.45
C GLU A 89 -17.02 10.58 23.36
N MET A 90 -17.14 10.96 22.09
CA MET A 90 -16.91 10.07 20.95
C MET A 90 -15.47 9.53 20.91
N ARG A 91 -14.48 10.38 21.24
CA ARG A 91 -13.08 9.97 21.39
C ARG A 91 -12.93 8.91 22.48
N LYS A 92 -13.53 9.14 23.66
CA LYS A 92 -13.46 8.21 24.78
C LYS A 92 -14.08 6.86 24.41
N GLU A 93 -15.26 6.86 23.81
CA GLU A 93 -15.92 5.64 23.34
C GLU A 93 -15.07 4.87 22.33
N PHE A 94 -14.43 5.57 21.38
CA PHE A 94 -13.56 4.93 20.41
C PHE A 94 -12.32 4.32 21.08
N LEU A 95 -11.62 5.05 21.94
CA LEU A 95 -10.38 4.59 22.56
C LEU A 95 -10.60 3.47 23.60
N GLU A 96 -11.72 3.50 24.33
CA GLU A 96 -12.02 2.49 25.35
C GLU A 96 -12.72 1.26 24.79
N GLN A 97 -13.65 1.45 23.84
CA GLN A 97 -14.55 0.39 23.37
C GLN A 97 -14.34 -0.01 21.90
N GLY A 98 -13.47 0.69 21.18
CA GLY A 98 -13.27 0.47 19.74
C GLY A 98 -14.49 0.84 18.90
N ASN A 99 -15.36 1.73 19.38
CA ASN A 99 -16.62 2.05 18.71
C ASN A 99 -16.41 2.85 17.41
N GLN A 100 -16.42 2.15 16.28
CA GLN A 100 -16.22 2.73 14.95
C GLN A 100 -17.29 3.75 14.56
N ALA A 101 -18.54 3.58 15.00
CA ALA A 101 -19.61 4.52 14.70
C ALA A 101 -19.38 5.88 15.39
N SER A 102 -18.77 5.87 16.57
CA SER A 102 -18.40 7.11 17.28
C SER A 102 -17.23 7.82 16.59
N LEU A 103 -16.26 7.06 16.05
CA LEU A 103 -15.19 7.62 15.23
C LEU A 103 -15.74 8.33 13.99
N GLU A 104 -16.61 7.66 13.22
CA GLU A 104 -17.20 8.23 12.00
C GLU A 104 -18.01 9.49 12.28
N LYS A 105 -18.82 9.49 13.35
CA LYS A 105 -19.58 10.67 13.79
C LYS A 105 -18.67 11.83 14.18
N ALA A 106 -17.58 11.55 14.88
CA ALA A 106 -16.59 12.56 15.23
C ALA A 106 -15.88 13.13 14.00
N GLN A 107 -15.54 12.27 13.03
CA GLN A 107 -14.92 12.70 11.78
C GLN A 107 -15.85 13.60 10.95
N ALA A 108 -17.15 13.25 10.89
CA ALA A 108 -18.18 14.06 10.25
C ALA A 108 -18.34 15.42 10.95
N LEU A 109 -18.40 15.42 12.29
CA LEU A 109 -18.46 16.66 13.08
C LEU A 109 -17.29 17.59 12.75
N LEU A 110 -16.06 17.08 12.64
CA LEU A 110 -14.89 17.91 12.30
C LEU A 110 -14.93 18.44 10.87
N LYS A 111 -15.50 17.67 9.93
CA LYS A 111 -15.62 18.05 8.52
C LYS A 111 -16.58 19.23 8.32
N ASP A 112 -17.67 19.25 9.10
CA ASP A 112 -18.71 20.28 9.00
C ASP A 112 -18.32 21.61 9.70
N GLN A 113 -17.22 21.64 10.46
CA GLN A 113 -16.77 22.86 11.15
C GLN A 113 -15.91 23.77 10.26
N GLY A 114 -16.55 24.81 9.73
CA GLY A 114 -15.90 25.84 8.91
C GLY A 114 -15.01 26.83 9.68
N ASN A 115 -15.12 26.90 11.00
CA ASN A 115 -14.39 27.85 11.85
C ASN A 115 -13.02 27.33 12.33
N ILE A 116 -12.59 26.15 11.88
CA ILE A 116 -11.33 25.53 12.30
C ILE A 116 -10.36 25.49 11.12
N SER A 117 -9.11 25.88 11.40
CA SER A 117 -8.02 25.84 10.43
C SER A 117 -7.75 24.41 9.96
N LEU A 118 -7.22 24.24 8.75
CA LEU A 118 -6.88 22.92 8.21
C LEU A 118 -5.94 22.15 9.15
N GLY A 119 -4.92 22.81 9.68
CA GLY A 119 -3.96 22.18 10.60
C GLY A 119 -4.55 21.78 11.95
N ASP A 120 -5.48 22.55 12.50
CA ASP A 120 -6.21 22.17 13.72
C ASP A 120 -7.14 20.98 13.46
N ARG A 121 -7.75 20.91 12.28
CA ARG A 121 -8.60 19.79 11.88
C ARG A 121 -7.79 18.50 11.76
N ASP A 122 -6.65 18.53 11.08
CA ASP A 122 -5.74 17.39 10.96
C ASP A 122 -5.24 16.91 12.33
N ARG A 123 -4.96 17.86 13.24
CA ARG A 123 -4.59 17.56 14.62
C ARG A 123 -5.71 16.87 15.39
N LEU A 124 -6.95 17.34 15.25
CA LEU A 124 -8.12 16.72 15.87
C LEU A 124 -8.36 15.32 15.29
N TYR A 125 -8.21 15.10 13.98
CA TYR A 125 -8.30 13.74 13.41
C TYR A 125 -7.27 12.79 14.05
N GLY A 126 -6.00 13.19 14.14
CA GLY A 126 -4.97 12.38 14.79
C GLY A 126 -5.25 12.13 16.27
N TYR A 127 -5.66 13.16 17.00
CA TYR A 127 -5.95 13.06 18.43
C TYR A 127 -7.16 12.16 18.73
N LEU A 128 -8.18 12.16 17.85
CA LEU A 128 -9.39 11.35 17.94
C LEU A 128 -9.05 9.85 17.95
N GLU A 129 -8.09 9.45 17.12
CA GLU A 129 -7.65 8.05 16.99
C GLU A 129 -6.60 7.65 18.05
N GLY A 130 -6.25 8.56 18.98
CA GLY A 130 -5.19 8.34 19.98
C GLY A 130 -3.77 8.46 19.42
N GLY A 131 -3.68 8.90 18.16
CA GLY A 131 -2.45 9.13 17.42
C GLY A 131 -1.89 10.55 17.60
N GLY A 132 -0.80 10.81 16.87
CA GLY A 132 -0.22 12.13 16.70
C GLY A 132 -0.63 12.76 15.37
N LYS A 133 0.07 13.82 14.96
CA LYS A 133 -0.05 14.39 13.61
C LYS A 133 0.31 13.32 12.58
N ILE A 134 -0.55 13.14 11.57
CA ILE A 134 -0.23 12.27 10.43
C ILE A 134 0.81 13.01 9.57
N ILE A 135 2.06 12.53 9.59
CA ILE A 135 3.16 13.09 8.81
C ILE A 135 3.27 12.34 7.48
N LEU A 136 3.23 11.01 7.55
CA LEU A 136 3.28 10.09 6.42
C LEU A 136 1.93 9.38 6.28
N PRO A 137 1.26 9.41 5.11
CA PRO A 137 0.02 8.68 4.92
C PRO A 137 0.27 7.16 4.91
N GLU A 138 -0.74 6.40 5.31
CA GLU A 138 -0.71 4.95 5.15
C GLU A 138 -1.13 4.55 3.73
N PRO A 139 -0.23 4.00 2.89
CA PRO A 139 -0.59 3.56 1.56
C PRO A 139 -1.52 2.34 1.60
N ARG A 140 -2.33 2.16 0.56
CA ARG A 140 -3.13 0.95 0.34
C ARG A 140 -2.66 0.23 -0.91
N ALA A 141 -2.62 -1.10 -0.87
CA ALA A 141 -2.35 -1.89 -2.06
C ALA A 141 -3.52 -1.76 -3.04
N LEU A 142 -3.21 -1.45 -4.29
CA LEU A 142 -4.14 -1.50 -5.40
C LEU A 142 -3.80 -2.74 -6.22
N LEU A 143 -4.57 -3.80 -6.04
CA LEU A 143 -4.35 -5.05 -6.76
C LEU A 143 -4.76 -4.90 -8.21
N THR A 144 -3.89 -5.33 -9.11
CA THR A 144 -4.23 -5.47 -10.53
C THR A 144 -5.13 -6.69 -10.72
N GLU A 145 -6.26 -6.51 -11.41
CA GLU A 145 -7.14 -7.63 -11.79
C GLU A 145 -6.48 -8.61 -12.77
N ALA A 146 -5.50 -8.11 -13.55
CA ALA A 146 -4.84 -8.89 -14.58
C ALA A 146 -3.99 -10.03 -14.00
N SER A 147 -4.26 -11.24 -14.47
CA SER A 147 -3.45 -12.42 -14.20
C SER A 147 -2.06 -12.25 -14.81
N VAL A 148 -1.05 -12.89 -14.21
CA VAL A 148 0.30 -12.95 -14.77
C VAL A 148 0.23 -13.51 -16.20
N MET A 149 0.76 -12.76 -17.17
CA MET A 149 0.72 -13.17 -18.58
C MET A 149 1.53 -14.45 -18.79
N PRO A 150 0.95 -15.49 -19.43
CA PRO A 150 1.71 -16.67 -19.82
C PRO A 150 2.68 -16.33 -20.95
N GLY A 151 3.87 -16.90 -20.90
CA GLY A 151 4.87 -16.82 -21.95
C GLY A 151 4.56 -17.78 -23.10
N LEU A 152 5.48 -17.81 -24.07
CA LEU A 152 5.38 -18.66 -25.27
C LEU A 152 5.28 -20.17 -24.97
N ASP A 153 5.65 -20.58 -23.76
CA ASP A 153 5.66 -21.95 -23.26
C ASP A 153 4.50 -22.27 -22.31
N GLY A 154 3.59 -21.32 -22.06
CA GLY A 154 2.47 -21.44 -21.11
C GLY A 154 2.83 -21.18 -19.64
N GLN A 155 4.12 -21.03 -19.30
CA GLN A 155 4.55 -20.64 -17.94
C GLN A 155 4.48 -19.13 -17.75
N LYS A 156 4.81 -18.59 -16.57
CA LYS A 156 4.93 -17.14 -16.37
C LYS A 156 5.90 -16.53 -17.40
N MET A 157 5.47 -15.51 -18.13
CA MET A 157 6.33 -14.80 -19.06
C MET A 157 7.48 -14.11 -18.29
N SER A 158 8.73 -14.41 -18.66
CA SER A 158 9.93 -13.82 -18.07
C SER A 158 11.11 -13.85 -19.03
N LYS A 159 11.88 -12.75 -19.10
CA LYS A 159 13.11 -12.67 -19.92
C LYS A 159 14.10 -13.78 -19.57
N SER A 160 14.16 -14.18 -18.29
CA SER A 160 15.04 -15.26 -17.82
C SER A 160 14.67 -16.64 -18.35
N TYR A 161 13.41 -16.85 -18.74
CA TYR A 161 12.92 -18.10 -19.30
C TYR A 161 12.96 -18.10 -20.83
N ASN A 162 13.39 -16.99 -21.44
CA ASN A 162 13.43 -16.80 -22.88
C ASN A 162 12.08 -17.11 -23.58
N ASN A 163 10.97 -16.81 -22.89
CA ASN A 163 9.61 -17.11 -23.33
C ASN A 163 8.77 -15.82 -23.55
N THR A 164 9.43 -14.71 -23.89
CA THR A 164 8.81 -13.38 -23.99
C THR A 164 8.70 -12.89 -25.43
N ILE A 165 7.68 -12.06 -25.69
CA ILE A 165 7.62 -11.18 -26.88
C ILE A 165 7.93 -9.75 -26.41
N SER A 166 8.91 -9.11 -27.03
CA SER A 166 9.34 -7.75 -26.71
C SER A 166 8.46 -6.72 -27.41
N MET A 167 8.22 -5.58 -26.76
CA MET A 167 7.40 -4.48 -27.30
C MET A 167 7.97 -3.85 -28.59
N ARG A 168 9.24 -4.09 -28.90
CA ARG A 168 9.96 -3.51 -30.05
C ARG A 168 10.44 -4.58 -31.04
N GLU A 169 9.86 -5.77 -31.02
CA GLU A 169 10.19 -6.79 -32.02
C GLU A 169 9.58 -6.45 -33.38
N GLU A 170 10.32 -6.79 -34.44
CA GLU A 170 9.84 -6.69 -35.81
C GLU A 170 8.68 -7.67 -36.03
N PRO A 171 7.63 -7.29 -36.80
CA PRO A 171 6.43 -8.12 -36.97
C PRO A 171 6.71 -9.55 -37.45
N GLN A 172 7.73 -9.72 -38.30
CA GLN A 172 8.13 -11.04 -38.81
C GLN A 172 8.68 -11.96 -37.70
N VAL A 173 9.41 -11.39 -36.74
CA VAL A 173 9.96 -12.13 -35.59
C VAL A 173 8.83 -12.54 -34.64
N VAL A 174 7.89 -11.62 -34.38
CA VAL A 174 6.70 -11.90 -33.57
C VAL A 174 5.89 -13.04 -34.17
N GLU A 175 5.65 -13.01 -35.50
CA GLU A 175 4.93 -14.07 -36.20
C GLU A 175 5.61 -15.44 -36.04
N GLN A 176 6.94 -15.47 -36.16
CA GLN A 176 7.72 -16.69 -35.99
C GLN A 176 7.62 -17.24 -34.56
N GLN A 177 7.72 -16.37 -33.55
CA GLN A 177 7.60 -16.75 -32.14
C GLN A 177 6.21 -17.29 -31.79
N ILE A 178 5.15 -16.64 -32.28
CA ILE A 178 3.76 -17.07 -32.04
C ILE A 178 3.50 -18.45 -32.67
N LYS A 179 4.07 -18.72 -33.86
CA LYS A 179 3.93 -20.04 -34.52
C LYS A 179 4.52 -21.19 -33.71
N THR A 180 5.52 -20.91 -32.86
CA THR A 180 6.17 -21.91 -31.99
C THR A 180 5.54 -22.00 -30.59
N MET A 181 4.50 -21.21 -30.30
CA MET A 181 3.88 -21.16 -28.99
C MET A 181 3.22 -22.49 -28.63
N THR A 182 3.45 -22.96 -27.41
CA THR A 182 2.79 -24.16 -26.89
C THR A 182 1.29 -23.91 -26.78
N THR A 183 0.49 -24.75 -27.44
CA THR A 183 -0.98 -24.75 -27.32
C THR A 183 -1.43 -25.87 -26.38
N ASP A 184 -2.58 -26.50 -26.63
CA ASP A 184 -2.96 -27.71 -25.92
C ASP A 184 -2.07 -28.91 -26.34
N PRO A 185 -1.31 -29.54 -25.41
CA PRO A 185 -0.51 -30.73 -25.71
C PRO A 185 -1.34 -31.96 -26.09
N ALA A 186 -2.63 -32.03 -25.69
CA ALA A 186 -3.50 -33.14 -26.06
C ALA A 186 -3.93 -33.08 -27.54
N ARG A 187 -3.88 -31.91 -28.16
CA ARG A 187 -4.16 -31.71 -29.58
C ARG A 187 -2.95 -32.04 -30.46
N VAL A 188 -2.70 -33.33 -30.65
CA VAL A 188 -1.56 -33.83 -31.44
C VAL A 188 -1.75 -33.55 -32.95
N ARG A 189 -2.99 -33.68 -33.46
CA ARG A 189 -3.34 -33.40 -34.86
C ARG A 189 -4.34 -32.27 -34.95
N ARG A 190 -4.41 -31.64 -36.13
CA ARG A 190 -5.36 -30.57 -36.41
C ARG A 190 -6.82 -30.98 -36.18
N THR A 191 -7.13 -32.26 -36.41
CA THR A 191 -8.48 -32.85 -36.25
C THR A 191 -8.81 -33.27 -34.83
N ASP A 192 -7.81 -33.35 -33.95
CA ASP A 192 -8.03 -33.74 -32.56
C ASP A 192 -8.68 -32.55 -31.82
N PRO A 193 -9.65 -32.81 -30.91
CA PRO A 193 -10.20 -31.76 -30.06
C PRO A 193 -9.10 -31.24 -29.11
N GLY A 194 -9.19 -29.95 -28.77
CA GLY A 194 -8.37 -29.32 -27.74
C GLY A 194 -9.19 -28.35 -26.91
#